data_AF-A0A0G1LLY1-F1
#
_entry.id   AF-A0A0G1LLY1-F1
#
_cell.length_a   1.000
_cell.length_b   1.000
_cell.length_c   1.000
_cell.angle_alpha   90.00
_cell.angle_beta   90.00
_cell.angle_gamma   90.00
#
_symmetry.space_group_name_H-M   'P 1'
#
loop_
_entity.id
_entity.type
_entity.pdbx_description
1 polymer ?
#
loop_
_entity_poly.entity_id
_entity_poly.type
_entity_poly.pdbx_seq_one_letter_code
_entity_poly.pdbx_strand_id
1 'polypeptide(L)'
;SFFIVRNGSNTNVFTVDESGNGVLNGTCASAGADCAVDLAERHYSLLPAKPGFIMSVDNSPAANQVGTVRAASHPNDPTVIGVVSTNPAITIFGSQVSINPGGTPQIDPYEPAIALSGRVPVVVTSKGGTIYKGDPISSSSIQGTGMKSVKAGTIVGKALESTENWNSANCPNVSSIADITWPADGGTNPNKPCFTLPDGTLVGKIDINQTSSRIDKLEKENQELKDRIKRIEEKLGIQ
;
A
#
# COMPACT_ATOMS: atom_id res chain seq x y z
N SER A 1 31.41 -6.46 26.14
CA SER A 1 30.68 -7.70 26.50
C SER A 1 29.51 -7.91 25.56
N PHE A 2 29.12 -9.17 25.25
CA PHE A 2 27.93 -9.45 24.44
C PHE A 2 26.90 -10.28 25.22
N PHE A 3 25.62 -9.96 25.08
CA PHE A 3 24.51 -10.88 25.38
C PHE A 3 24.11 -11.59 24.08
N ILE A 4 24.12 -12.92 24.05
CA ILE A 4 23.87 -13.70 22.83
C ILE A 4 22.85 -14.80 23.14
N VAL A 5 21.78 -14.84 22.35
CA VAL A 5 20.85 -15.98 22.26
C VAL A 5 21.23 -16.79 21.03
N ARG A 6 21.37 -18.11 21.18
CA ARG A 6 21.65 -19.05 20.10
C ARG A 6 20.51 -20.04 19.92
N ASN A 7 20.27 -20.49 18.69
CA ASN A 7 19.34 -21.59 18.40
C ASN A 7 19.99 -22.96 18.69
N GLY A 8 19.23 -24.05 18.48
CA GLY A 8 19.71 -25.42 18.69
C GLY A 8 20.85 -25.87 17.77
N SER A 9 21.13 -25.13 16.70
CA SER A 9 22.30 -25.32 15.80
C SER A 9 23.49 -24.43 16.19
N ASN A 10 23.46 -23.83 17.39
CA ASN A 10 24.50 -22.93 17.91
C ASN A 10 24.74 -21.66 17.05
N THR A 11 23.74 -21.26 16.26
CA THR A 11 23.76 -20.00 15.49
C THR A 11 23.23 -18.86 16.34
N ASN A 12 23.92 -17.71 16.36
CA ASN A 12 23.45 -16.50 17.04
C ASN A 12 22.15 -16.01 16.37
N VAL A 13 21.06 -15.88 17.14
CA VAL A 13 19.75 -15.40 16.64
C VAL A 13 19.33 -14.06 17.22
N PHE A 14 19.88 -13.68 18.38
CA PHE A 14 19.76 -12.35 18.95
C PHE A 14 21.07 -11.99 19.63
N THR A 15 21.62 -10.82 19.35
CA THR A 15 22.84 -10.32 19.98
C THR A 15 22.66 -8.90 20.45
N VAL A 16 23.15 -8.56 21.64
CA VAL A 16 23.28 -7.19 22.12
C VAL A 16 24.73 -6.95 22.52
N ASP A 17 25.35 -5.91 21.97
CA ASP A 17 26.72 -5.52 22.34
C ASP A 17 26.76 -4.54 23.53
N GLU A 18 27.97 -4.18 23.96
CA GLU A 18 28.18 -3.26 25.09
C GLU A 18 27.77 -1.82 24.82
N SER A 19 27.61 -1.46 23.54
CA SER A 19 27.08 -0.16 23.12
C SER A 19 25.55 -0.15 23.07
N GLY A 20 24.90 -1.29 23.36
CA GLY A 20 23.46 -1.46 23.30
C GLY A 20 22.93 -1.75 21.89
N ASN A 21 23.80 -2.04 20.91
CA ASN A 21 23.36 -2.39 19.57
C ASN A 21 22.78 -3.82 19.58
N GLY A 22 21.49 -3.94 19.26
CA GLY A 22 20.79 -5.21 19.12
C GLY A 22 20.73 -5.66 17.65
N VAL A 23 21.01 -6.94 17.39
CA VAL A 23 20.80 -7.55 16.06
C VAL A 23 19.93 -8.79 16.23
N LEU A 24 18.84 -8.88 15.46
CA LEU A 24 18.03 -10.07 15.32
C LEU A 24 18.49 -10.84 14.07
N ASN A 25 19.31 -11.86 14.28
CA ASN A 25 19.85 -12.74 13.23
C ASN A 25 18.86 -13.88 12.92
N GLY A 26 17.64 -13.50 12.53
CA GLY A 26 16.70 -14.43 11.91
C GLY A 26 17.01 -14.53 10.41
N THR A 27 17.07 -15.74 9.86
CA THR A 27 16.79 -15.91 8.44
C THR A 27 15.29 -15.65 8.27
N CYS A 28 14.89 -14.76 7.35
CA CYS A 28 13.51 -14.81 6.86
C CYS A 28 13.23 -16.27 6.52
N ALA A 29 12.23 -16.87 7.18
CA ALA A 29 11.99 -18.31 7.14
C ALA A 29 11.39 -18.72 5.77
N SER A 30 12.19 -18.58 4.74
CA SER A 30 12.01 -19.09 3.39
C SER A 30 13.40 -19.10 2.78
N ALA A 31 14.08 -20.24 2.86
CA ALA A 31 15.36 -20.47 2.24
C ALA A 31 15.30 -20.07 0.75
N GLY A 32 15.78 -18.87 0.41
CA GLY A 32 15.82 -18.34 -0.96
C GLY A 32 14.65 -17.44 -1.39
N ALA A 33 13.72 -17.02 -0.51
CA ALA A 33 12.66 -16.09 -0.88
C ALA A 33 12.82 -14.73 -0.18
N ASP A 34 12.97 -13.70 -1.00
CA ASP A 34 12.47 -12.33 -0.82
C ASP A 34 11.92 -11.98 0.57
N CYS A 35 12.74 -11.26 1.34
CA CYS A 35 12.42 -10.83 2.69
C CYS A 35 11.19 -9.91 2.73
N ALA A 36 10.43 -10.04 3.81
CA ALA A 36 9.49 -9.04 4.26
C ALA A 36 10.18 -7.67 4.38
N VAL A 37 9.55 -6.59 3.91
CA VAL A 37 10.22 -5.28 3.71
C VAL A 37 9.43 -4.07 4.21
N ASP A 38 8.20 -4.25 4.68
CA ASP A 38 7.34 -3.19 5.17
C ASP A 38 7.07 -3.30 6.69
N LEU A 39 6.84 -2.15 7.30
CA LEU A 39 6.26 -2.00 8.63
C LEU A 39 4.75 -1.91 8.47
N ALA A 40 4.00 -2.76 9.14
CA ALA A 40 2.55 -2.77 9.09
C ALA A 40 1.89 -2.72 10.47
N GLU A 41 0.67 -2.21 10.53
CA GLU A 41 -0.19 -2.26 11.71
C GLU A 41 -1.49 -2.99 11.38
N ARG A 42 -1.98 -3.83 12.28
CA ARG A 42 -3.27 -4.50 12.10
C ARG A 42 -4.43 -3.56 12.43
N HIS A 43 -5.40 -3.55 11.53
CA HIS A 43 -6.63 -2.78 11.65
C HIS A 43 -7.85 -3.69 11.54
N TYR A 44 -8.97 -3.28 12.13
CA TYR A 44 -10.25 -3.95 11.94
C TYR A 44 -10.86 -3.61 10.58
N SER A 45 -11.56 -4.55 9.96
CA SER A 45 -12.37 -4.30 8.78
C SER A 45 -13.70 -5.02 8.87
N LEU A 46 -14.77 -4.34 8.43
CA LEU A 46 -16.11 -4.93 8.38
C LEU A 46 -16.28 -5.90 7.20
N LEU A 47 -15.45 -5.76 6.17
CA LEU A 47 -15.47 -6.58 4.96
C LEU A 47 -14.10 -7.23 4.73
N PRO A 48 -14.05 -8.42 4.12
CA PRO A 48 -12.79 -9.07 3.81
C PRO A 48 -11.85 -8.18 2.98
N ALA A 49 -10.72 -7.81 3.57
CA ALA A 49 -9.63 -7.13 2.91
C ALA A 49 -8.77 -8.12 2.12
N LYS A 50 -8.23 -7.68 0.98
CA LYS A 50 -7.39 -8.51 0.11
C LYS A 50 -5.95 -8.00 0.08
N PRO A 51 -4.93 -8.87 0.08
CA PRO A 51 -3.54 -8.44 -0.01
C PRO A 51 -3.26 -7.60 -1.26
N GLY A 52 -2.57 -6.48 -1.07
CA GLY A 52 -2.30 -5.47 -2.08
C GLY A 52 -3.42 -4.46 -2.33
N PHE A 53 -4.56 -4.55 -1.62
CA PHE A 53 -5.59 -3.52 -1.73
C PHE A 53 -5.22 -2.27 -0.94
N ILE A 54 -5.52 -1.09 -1.51
CA ILE A 54 -5.44 0.20 -0.82
C ILE A 54 -6.65 0.34 0.11
N MET A 55 -6.37 0.71 1.35
CA MET A 55 -7.37 0.88 2.40
C MET A 55 -7.47 2.35 2.82
N SER A 56 -8.69 2.75 3.17
CA SER A 56 -9.04 4.05 3.73
C SER A 56 -9.68 3.86 5.11
N VAL A 57 -9.65 4.90 5.93
CA VAL A 57 -10.42 4.94 7.18
C VAL A 57 -11.92 4.79 6.88
N ASP A 58 -12.59 3.87 7.57
CA ASP A 58 -14.03 3.68 7.48
C ASP A 58 -14.74 4.63 8.46
N ASN A 59 -15.34 5.69 7.93
CA ASN A 59 -16.11 6.67 8.70
C ASN A 59 -17.62 6.38 8.68
N SER A 60 -18.04 5.18 8.26
CA SER A 60 -19.46 4.82 8.27
C SER A 60 -19.98 4.61 9.70
N PRO A 61 -21.29 4.80 9.96
CA PRO A 61 -21.87 4.54 11.28
C PRO A 61 -21.72 3.10 11.76
N ALA A 62 -21.52 2.15 10.83
CA ALA A 62 -21.29 0.74 11.15
C ALA A 62 -19.87 0.48 11.69
N ALA A 63 -18.90 1.35 11.40
CA ALA A 63 -17.55 1.31 11.92
C ALA A 63 -17.53 1.81 13.37
N ASN A 64 -17.98 0.96 14.28
CA ASN A 64 -18.11 1.25 15.71
C ASN A 64 -16.80 1.12 16.50
N GLN A 65 -15.73 0.63 15.87
CA GLN A 65 -14.41 0.48 16.47
C GLN A 65 -13.40 1.49 15.90
N VAL A 66 -12.62 2.11 16.79
CA VAL A 66 -11.55 3.03 16.38
C VAL A 66 -10.54 2.29 15.51
N GLY A 67 -10.15 2.92 14.39
CA GLY A 67 -9.18 2.33 13.46
C GLY A 67 -9.76 1.28 12.52
N THR A 68 -11.09 1.20 12.39
CA THR A 68 -11.74 0.40 11.35
C THR A 68 -11.38 0.96 9.96
N VAL A 69 -11.01 0.07 9.04
CA VAL A 69 -10.64 0.39 7.66
C VAL A 69 -11.55 -0.30 6.66
N ARG A 70 -11.64 0.28 5.47
CA ARG A 70 -12.36 -0.27 4.31
C ARG A 70 -11.51 -0.11 3.06
N ALA A 71 -11.78 -0.93 2.04
CA ALA A 71 -11.14 -0.74 0.74
C ALA A 71 -11.46 0.66 0.19
N ALA A 72 -10.42 1.38 -0.26
CA ALA A 72 -10.56 2.68 -0.88
C ALA A 72 -11.42 2.54 -2.16
N SER A 73 -12.37 3.43 -2.37
CA SER A 73 -13.36 3.30 -3.46
C SER A 73 -13.52 4.57 -4.29
N HIS A 74 -12.74 5.60 -4.00
CA HIS A 74 -12.80 6.87 -4.69
C HIS A 74 -11.39 7.27 -5.16
N PRO A 75 -11.27 7.90 -6.34
CA PRO A 75 -10.01 8.49 -6.78
C PRO A 75 -9.51 9.52 -5.79
N ASN A 76 -8.21 9.51 -5.46
CA ASN A 76 -7.59 10.51 -4.58
C ASN A 76 -8.29 10.65 -3.22
N ASP A 77 -8.66 9.51 -2.62
CA ASP A 77 -9.37 9.46 -1.35
C ASP A 77 -8.47 10.05 -0.23
N PRO A 78 -8.90 11.14 0.43
CA PRO A 78 -8.08 11.82 1.42
C PRO A 78 -7.86 11.00 2.69
N THR A 79 -8.61 9.91 2.90
CA THR A 79 -8.52 9.09 4.11
C THR A 79 -7.79 7.77 3.90
N VAL A 80 -7.08 7.62 2.78
CA VAL A 80 -6.18 6.47 2.56
C VAL A 80 -5.16 6.38 3.69
N ILE A 81 -4.98 5.18 4.22
CA ILE A 81 -4.06 4.91 5.33
C ILE A 81 -2.89 4.01 4.91
N GLY A 82 -3.09 3.12 3.92
CA GLY A 82 -2.01 2.29 3.39
C GLY A 82 -2.51 1.15 2.50
N VAL A 83 -1.64 0.18 2.26
CA VAL A 83 -1.91 -1.03 1.46
C VAL A 83 -1.95 -2.24 2.39
N VAL A 84 -2.87 -3.18 2.16
CA VAL A 84 -2.85 -4.49 2.85
C VAL A 84 -1.55 -5.20 2.50
N SER A 85 -0.67 -5.38 3.48
CA SER A 85 0.62 -6.03 3.30
C SER A 85 0.46 -7.50 2.91
N THR A 86 1.34 -8.01 2.06
CA THR A 86 1.41 -9.44 1.74
C THR A 86 2.36 -10.19 2.66
N ASN A 87 3.41 -9.52 3.17
CA ASN A 87 4.46 -10.11 3.99
C ASN A 87 5.20 -9.03 4.82
N PRO A 88 4.63 -8.55 5.94
CA PRO A 88 5.21 -7.49 6.74
C PRO A 88 6.43 -7.96 7.54
N ALA A 89 7.49 -7.13 7.57
CA ALA A 89 8.72 -7.40 8.30
C ALA A 89 8.55 -7.18 9.80
N ILE A 90 7.80 -6.12 10.11
CA ILE A 90 7.43 -5.74 11.47
C ILE A 90 5.92 -5.54 11.46
N THR A 91 5.22 -6.14 12.41
CA THR A 91 3.79 -5.94 12.57
C THR A 91 3.47 -5.47 13.98
N ILE A 92 2.66 -4.43 14.08
CA ILE A 92 2.10 -3.93 15.34
C ILE A 92 0.68 -4.48 15.48
N PHE A 93 0.37 -5.04 16.65
CA PHE A 93 -0.99 -5.48 17.02
C PHE A 93 -1.27 -5.17 18.48
N GLY A 94 -2.14 -4.19 18.73
CA GLY A 94 -2.42 -3.71 20.09
C GLY A 94 -1.14 -3.25 20.79
N SER A 95 -0.76 -3.93 21.88
CA SER A 95 0.46 -3.66 22.64
C SER A 95 1.65 -4.56 22.28
N GLN A 96 1.53 -5.34 21.20
CA GLN A 96 2.54 -6.31 20.77
C GLN A 96 3.21 -5.86 19.46
N VAL A 97 4.50 -6.16 19.35
CA VAL A 97 5.27 -6.03 18.11
C VAL A 97 5.79 -7.41 17.76
N SER A 98 5.53 -7.83 16.52
CA SER A 98 6.14 -9.02 15.94
C SER A 98 7.22 -8.59 14.94
N ILE A 99 8.41 -9.19 15.05
CA ILE A 99 9.54 -8.92 14.16
C ILE A 99 9.88 -10.21 13.43
N ASN A 100 9.90 -10.14 12.11
CA ASN A 100 10.16 -11.27 11.22
C ASN A 100 9.31 -12.50 11.59
N PRO A 101 7.96 -12.36 11.60
CA PRO A 101 7.05 -13.39 12.12
C PRO A 101 7.20 -14.76 11.45
N GLY A 102 7.79 -14.81 10.24
CA GLY A 102 7.97 -16.02 9.46
C GLY A 102 6.66 -16.52 8.84
N GLY A 103 6.75 -17.03 7.61
CA GLY A 103 5.61 -17.57 6.86
C GLY A 103 4.73 -16.51 6.19
N THR A 104 3.85 -16.94 5.27
CA THR A 104 2.72 -16.12 4.83
C THR A 104 1.89 -15.83 6.08
N PRO A 105 1.71 -14.57 6.49
CA PRO A 105 0.87 -14.27 7.63
C PRO A 105 -0.48 -14.94 7.37
N GLN A 106 -1.04 -15.65 8.35
CA GLN A 106 -2.49 -15.85 8.33
C GLN A 106 -3.10 -14.46 8.47
N ILE A 107 -3.30 -13.80 7.33
CA ILE A 107 -3.99 -12.53 7.25
C ILE A 107 -5.44 -12.88 7.46
N ASP A 108 -5.92 -12.66 8.68
CA ASP A 108 -7.36 -12.57 8.90
C ASP A 108 -7.85 -11.43 8.00
N PRO A 109 -8.72 -11.71 7.01
CA PRO A 109 -9.20 -10.67 6.11
C PRO A 109 -10.05 -9.61 6.83
N TYR A 110 -10.49 -9.85 8.06
CA TYR A 110 -11.18 -8.87 8.91
C TYR A 110 -10.25 -8.16 9.90
N GLU A 111 -8.99 -8.59 10.02
CA GLU A 111 -7.93 -7.89 10.76
C GLU A 111 -6.67 -7.67 9.88
N PRO A 112 -6.78 -7.01 8.71
CA PRO A 112 -5.66 -6.85 7.80
C PRO A 112 -4.49 -6.08 8.42
N ALA A 113 -3.27 -6.56 8.17
CA ALA A 113 -2.05 -5.78 8.39
C ALA A 113 -1.91 -4.76 7.26
N ILE A 114 -2.02 -3.48 7.59
CA ILE A 114 -1.86 -2.37 6.66
C ILE A 114 -0.43 -1.87 6.75
N ALA A 115 0.30 -1.96 5.63
CA ALA A 115 1.61 -1.34 5.51
C ALA A 115 1.51 0.15 5.85
N LEU A 116 2.50 0.68 6.55
CA LEU A 116 2.66 2.09 6.92
C LEU A 116 3.86 2.70 6.20
N SER A 117 4.89 1.89 5.96
CA SER A 117 6.13 2.29 5.28
C SER A 117 6.86 1.06 4.74
N GLY A 118 7.55 1.24 3.61
CA GLY A 118 8.38 0.20 3.00
C GLY A 118 7.84 -0.27 1.65
N ARG A 119 8.49 -1.28 1.07
CA ARG A 119 8.06 -1.83 -0.22
C ARG A 119 6.87 -2.76 -0.03
N VAL A 120 5.82 -2.57 -0.82
CA VAL A 120 4.61 -3.38 -0.75
C VAL A 120 4.01 -3.58 -2.15
N PRO A 121 3.60 -4.81 -2.51
CA PRO A 121 2.82 -5.05 -3.70
C PRO A 121 1.44 -4.39 -3.59
N VAL A 122 1.06 -3.59 -4.58
CA VAL A 122 -0.24 -2.91 -4.64
C VAL A 122 -0.96 -3.27 -5.93
N VAL A 123 -2.27 -3.49 -5.82
CA VAL A 123 -3.13 -3.67 -6.99
C VAL A 123 -3.41 -2.31 -7.61
N VAL A 124 -3.13 -2.15 -8.90
CA VAL A 124 -3.31 -0.90 -9.65
C VAL A 124 -4.15 -1.08 -10.90
N THR A 125 -4.66 0.03 -11.43
CA THR A 125 -5.43 0.10 -12.67
C THR A 125 -4.84 1.12 -13.65
N SER A 126 -5.04 0.85 -14.95
CA SER A 126 -4.68 1.76 -16.05
C SER A 126 -5.59 2.99 -16.19
N LYS A 127 -6.60 3.19 -15.33
CA LYS A 127 -7.49 4.38 -15.38
C LYS A 127 -6.73 5.71 -15.21
N GLY A 128 -5.57 5.70 -14.56
CA GLY A 128 -4.67 6.86 -14.46
C GLY A 128 -3.66 6.98 -15.61
N GLY A 129 -3.73 6.11 -16.61
CA GLY A 129 -2.72 5.93 -17.65
C GLY A 129 -1.60 4.95 -17.26
N THR A 130 -0.63 4.81 -18.16
CA THR A 130 0.57 3.97 -17.94
C THR A 130 1.36 4.46 -16.72
N ILE A 131 1.71 3.51 -15.84
CA ILE A 131 2.57 3.75 -14.67
C ILE A 131 4.02 3.45 -15.05
N TYR A 132 4.91 4.40 -14.78
CA TYR A 132 6.35 4.24 -14.87
C TYR A 132 6.98 4.22 -13.48
N LYS A 133 8.21 3.72 -13.39
CA LYS A 133 8.98 3.75 -12.14
C LYS A 133 9.11 5.18 -11.63
N GLY A 134 8.86 5.38 -10.35
CA GLY A 134 8.86 6.67 -9.67
C GLY A 134 7.55 7.44 -9.76
N ASP A 135 6.58 7.01 -10.59
CA ASP A 135 5.29 7.68 -10.68
C ASP A 135 4.56 7.63 -9.32
N PRO A 136 3.90 8.72 -8.91
CA PRO A 136 3.08 8.73 -7.71
C PRO A 136 1.82 7.89 -7.92
N ILE A 137 1.47 7.06 -6.93
CA ILE A 137 0.26 6.24 -6.94
C ILE A 137 -0.73 6.80 -5.93
N SER A 138 -1.98 6.97 -6.35
CA SER A 138 -3.12 7.35 -5.51
C SER A 138 -4.23 6.29 -5.61
N SER A 139 -5.27 6.36 -4.78
CA SER A 139 -6.44 5.47 -4.92
C SER A 139 -7.19 5.75 -6.23
N SER A 140 -7.91 4.76 -6.73
CA SER A 140 -8.69 4.84 -7.98
C SER A 140 -10.21 4.73 -7.72
N SER A 141 -11.00 4.77 -8.79
CA SER A 141 -12.44 4.51 -8.74
C SER A 141 -12.82 3.02 -8.68
N ILE A 142 -11.86 2.11 -8.85
CA ILE A 142 -12.08 0.68 -8.67
C ILE A 142 -11.67 0.31 -7.24
N GLN A 143 -12.60 -0.28 -6.50
CA GLN A 143 -12.44 -0.58 -5.08
C GLN A 143 -11.13 -1.33 -4.79
N GLY A 144 -10.38 -0.84 -3.81
CA GLY A 144 -9.12 -1.39 -3.34
C GLY A 144 -7.92 -1.15 -4.27
N THR A 145 -8.08 -0.49 -5.41
CA THR A 145 -6.99 -0.33 -6.37
C THR A 145 -6.38 1.06 -6.37
N GLY A 146 -5.09 1.12 -6.70
CA GLY A 146 -4.37 2.34 -7.01
C GLY A 146 -4.40 2.69 -8.49
N MET A 147 -3.97 3.89 -8.81
CA MET A 147 -3.68 4.32 -10.18
C MET A 147 -2.60 5.40 -10.15
N LYS A 148 -1.99 5.69 -11.31
CA LYS A 148 -1.14 6.86 -11.45
C LYS A 148 -1.88 8.11 -10.99
N SER A 149 -1.29 8.87 -10.08
CA SER A 149 -1.83 10.14 -9.64
C SER A 149 -1.65 11.19 -10.73
N VAL A 150 -2.76 11.83 -11.12
CA VAL A 150 -2.81 12.87 -12.15
C VAL A 150 -3.20 14.24 -11.60
N LYS A 151 -3.43 14.32 -10.28
CA LYS A 151 -3.82 15.54 -9.56
C LYS A 151 -3.10 15.61 -8.22
N ALA A 152 -3.03 16.81 -7.65
CA ALA A 152 -2.61 17.02 -6.27
C ALA A 152 -3.54 16.30 -5.29
N GLY A 153 -3.02 15.90 -4.13
CA GLY A 153 -3.77 15.17 -3.10
C GLY A 153 -2.98 14.02 -2.47
N THR A 154 -3.69 13.00 -2.00
CA THR A 154 -3.13 11.88 -1.24
C THR A 154 -2.42 10.90 -2.17
N ILE A 155 -1.14 10.66 -1.88
CA ILE A 155 -0.27 9.69 -2.54
C ILE A 155 -0.03 8.54 -1.56
N VAL A 156 -0.32 7.33 -2.01
CA VAL A 156 -0.08 6.08 -1.26
C VAL A 156 1.42 5.75 -1.26
N GLY A 157 2.08 5.96 -2.39
CA GLY A 157 3.51 5.70 -2.54
C GLY A 157 3.99 5.99 -3.95
N LYS A 158 5.22 5.58 -4.23
CA LYS A 158 5.83 5.69 -5.56
C LYS A 158 6.04 4.32 -6.17
N ALA A 159 5.72 4.19 -7.46
CA ALA A 159 5.92 2.95 -8.21
C ALA A 159 7.40 2.55 -8.26
N LEU A 160 7.69 1.28 -8.00
CA LEU A 160 8.99 0.67 -8.22
C LEU A 160 9.04 -0.14 -9.51
N GLU A 161 7.89 -0.35 -10.13
CA GLU A 161 7.69 -1.11 -11.35
C GLU A 161 6.88 -0.31 -12.38
N SER A 162 6.88 -0.78 -13.63
CA SER A 162 6.15 -0.14 -14.71
C SER A 162 5.12 -1.09 -15.33
N THR A 163 4.02 -0.52 -15.80
CA THR A 163 2.96 -1.20 -16.53
C THR A 163 3.04 -0.95 -18.04
N GLU A 164 4.13 -0.40 -18.56
CA GLU A 164 4.28 -0.02 -19.99
C GLU A 164 4.02 -1.19 -20.94
N ASN A 165 4.37 -2.41 -20.52
CA ASN A 165 4.16 -3.61 -21.33
C ASN A 165 2.77 -4.21 -21.20
N TRP A 166 1.89 -3.73 -20.31
CA TRP A 166 0.55 -4.30 -20.14
C TRP A 166 -0.33 -4.01 -21.37
N ASN A 167 -0.97 -5.04 -21.90
CA ASN A 167 -1.94 -4.93 -22.99
C ASN A 167 -2.86 -6.15 -23.04
N SER A 168 -3.91 -6.09 -23.87
CA SER A 168 -4.88 -7.19 -23.96
C SER A 168 -4.32 -8.51 -24.50
N ALA A 169 -3.13 -8.53 -25.10
CA ALA A 169 -2.49 -9.77 -25.58
C ALA A 169 -1.72 -10.50 -24.48
N ASN A 170 -1.24 -9.80 -23.45
CA ASN A 170 -0.49 -10.42 -22.33
C ASN A 170 -1.18 -10.33 -20.97
N CYS A 171 -2.27 -9.58 -20.85
CA CYS A 171 -3.13 -9.53 -19.67
C CYS A 171 -4.44 -10.28 -19.94
N PRO A 172 -4.64 -11.49 -19.37
CA PRO A 172 -5.83 -12.30 -19.61
C PRO A 172 -7.14 -11.60 -19.24
N ASN A 173 -8.21 -11.88 -19.98
CA ASN A 173 -9.53 -11.30 -19.70
C ASN A 173 -10.17 -11.93 -18.45
N VAL A 174 -10.81 -11.10 -17.63
CA VAL A 174 -11.60 -11.50 -16.46
C VAL A 174 -12.91 -10.72 -16.42
N SER A 175 -13.96 -11.30 -15.83
CA SER A 175 -15.28 -10.68 -15.72
C SER A 175 -15.32 -9.50 -14.75
N SER A 176 -14.56 -9.58 -13.65
CA SER A 176 -14.46 -8.52 -12.66
C SER A 176 -13.19 -8.64 -11.83
N ILE A 177 -12.81 -7.57 -11.12
CA ILE A 177 -11.71 -7.62 -10.16
C ILE A 177 -11.98 -8.59 -8.99
N ALA A 178 -13.25 -8.81 -8.66
CA ALA A 178 -13.64 -9.70 -7.57
C ALA A 178 -13.32 -11.17 -7.90
N ASP A 179 -13.38 -11.54 -9.17
CA ASP A 179 -13.15 -12.89 -9.70
C ASP A 179 -11.65 -13.24 -9.82
N ILE A 180 -10.77 -12.24 -9.71
CA ILE A 180 -9.32 -12.47 -9.78
C ILE A 180 -8.84 -13.18 -8.52
N THR A 181 -8.34 -14.40 -8.71
CA THR A 181 -7.52 -15.07 -7.70
C THR A 181 -6.10 -14.54 -7.84
N TRP A 182 -5.74 -13.57 -6.99
CA TRP A 182 -4.42 -12.96 -7.03
C TRP A 182 -3.35 -14.00 -6.71
N PRO A 183 -2.31 -14.16 -7.55
CA PRO A 183 -1.17 -15.01 -7.24
C PRO A 183 -0.58 -14.68 -5.87
N ALA A 184 -0.16 -15.73 -5.17
CA ALA A 184 0.57 -15.58 -3.92
C ALA A 184 1.85 -14.77 -4.16
N ASP A 185 2.17 -13.92 -3.20
CA ASP A 185 3.25 -12.95 -3.29
C ASP A 185 3.91 -12.81 -1.92
N GLY A 186 5.22 -13.05 -1.86
CA GLY A 186 6.03 -12.94 -0.65
C GLY A 186 6.47 -11.52 -0.32
N GLY A 187 5.97 -10.49 -1.01
CA GLY A 187 6.34 -9.08 -0.78
C GLY A 187 7.28 -8.48 -1.84
N THR A 188 7.47 -9.17 -2.97
CA THR A 188 8.37 -8.76 -4.08
C THR A 188 7.75 -8.88 -5.45
N ASN A 189 6.49 -9.34 -5.51
CA ASN A 189 5.71 -9.41 -6.73
C ASN A 189 6.45 -10.03 -7.93
N PRO A 190 7.12 -11.20 -7.80
CA PRO A 190 7.94 -11.73 -8.89
C PRO A 190 7.12 -12.04 -10.15
N ASN A 191 5.85 -12.39 -9.99
CA ASN A 191 4.94 -12.77 -11.08
C ASN A 191 4.35 -11.57 -11.85
N LYS A 192 4.33 -10.37 -11.25
CA LYS A 192 3.80 -9.12 -11.83
C LYS A 192 2.48 -9.31 -12.62
N PRO A 193 1.46 -9.95 -12.02
CA PRO A 193 0.26 -10.35 -12.75
C PRO A 193 -0.51 -9.13 -13.24
N CYS A 194 -1.11 -9.26 -14.43
CA CYS A 194 -2.06 -8.29 -14.98
C CYS A 194 -3.24 -9.01 -15.64
N PHE A 195 -4.37 -8.30 -15.74
CA PHE A 195 -5.65 -8.78 -16.26
C PHE A 195 -6.36 -7.64 -17.00
N THR A 196 -7.24 -8.01 -17.92
CA THR A 196 -8.08 -7.09 -18.69
C THR A 196 -9.53 -7.22 -18.24
N LEU A 197 -10.15 -6.11 -17.84
CA LEU A 197 -11.58 -6.02 -17.48
C LEU A 197 -12.45 -5.86 -18.74
N PRO A 198 -13.78 -6.10 -18.65
CA PRO A 198 -14.67 -6.05 -19.82
C PRO A 198 -14.73 -4.69 -20.53
N ASP A 199 -14.42 -3.59 -19.84
CA ASP A 199 -14.35 -2.24 -20.40
C ASP A 199 -12.98 -1.92 -21.04
N GLY A 200 -12.08 -2.90 -21.11
CA GLY A 200 -10.71 -2.75 -21.62
C GLY A 200 -9.73 -2.20 -20.59
N THR A 201 -10.17 -1.88 -19.37
CA THR A 201 -9.29 -1.43 -18.30
C THR A 201 -8.33 -2.55 -17.90
N LEU A 202 -7.04 -2.23 -17.80
CA LEU A 202 -6.03 -3.15 -17.29
C LEU A 202 -5.90 -3.00 -15.78
N VAL A 203 -5.80 -4.11 -15.06
CA VAL A 203 -5.55 -4.17 -13.62
C VAL A 203 -4.47 -5.19 -13.32
N GLY A 204 -3.69 -5.00 -12.25
CA GLY A 204 -2.62 -5.92 -11.92
C GLY A 204 -1.90 -5.52 -10.65
N LYS A 205 -0.86 -6.26 -10.26
CA LYS A 205 -0.02 -5.89 -9.10
C LYS A 205 1.30 -5.29 -9.55
N ILE A 206 1.71 -4.21 -8.90
CA ILE A 206 3.05 -3.63 -8.98
C ILE A 206 3.60 -3.41 -7.58
N ASP A 207 4.92 -3.43 -7.40
CA ASP A 207 5.54 -2.96 -6.17
C ASP A 207 5.57 -1.43 -6.12
N ILE A 208 5.21 -0.88 -4.96
CA ILE A 208 5.45 0.53 -4.61
C ILE A 208 6.36 0.62 -3.39
N ASN A 209 7.08 1.72 -3.24
CA ASN A 209 7.53 2.16 -1.92
C ASN A 209 6.40 2.98 -1.30
N GLN A 210 5.73 2.41 -0.31
CA GLN A 210 4.64 3.08 0.39
C GLN A 210 5.18 4.20 1.26
N THR A 211 4.67 5.40 0.99
CA THR A 211 4.93 6.60 1.76
C THR A 211 3.65 7.43 1.68
N SER A 212 2.71 7.15 2.59
CA SER A 212 1.45 7.87 2.66
C SER A 212 1.75 9.35 2.89
N SER A 213 1.51 10.17 1.88
CA SER A 213 1.86 11.60 1.87
C SER A 213 0.80 12.39 1.14
N ARG A 214 0.70 13.68 1.43
CA ARG A 214 -0.25 14.57 0.78
C ARG A 214 0.50 15.67 0.04
N ILE A 215 0.22 15.80 -1.26
CA ILE A 215 0.79 16.86 -2.10
C ILE A 215 -0.23 17.99 -2.16
N ASP A 216 -0.04 19.02 -1.32
CA ASP A 216 -0.96 20.17 -1.23
C ASP A 216 -0.46 21.41 -1.98
N LYS A 217 0.78 21.38 -2.52
CA LYS A 217 1.46 22.57 -3.06
C LYS A 217 0.62 23.28 -4.15
N LEU A 218 0.12 22.50 -5.11
CA LEU A 218 -0.71 23.03 -6.20
C LEU A 218 -2.10 23.46 -5.72
N GLU A 219 -2.69 22.80 -4.71
CA GLU A 219 -3.96 23.25 -4.13
C GLU A 219 -3.81 24.60 -3.43
N LYS A 220 -2.72 24.77 -2.68
CA LYS A 220 -2.39 26.03 -2.02
C LYS A 220 -2.13 27.16 -3.02
N GLU A 221 -1.33 26.90 -4.05
CA GLU A 221 -1.06 27.88 -5.11
C GLU A 221 -2.34 28.25 -5.88
N ASN A 222 -3.20 27.28 -6.18
CA ASN A 222 -4.46 27.52 -6.88
C ASN A 222 -5.47 28.28 -5.99
N GLN A 223 -5.51 28.01 -4.68
CA GLN A 223 -6.34 28.77 -3.75
C GLN A 223 -5.83 30.22 -3.63
N GLU A 224 -4.51 30.42 -3.55
CA GLU A 224 -3.92 31.76 -3.51
C GLU A 224 -4.23 32.55 -4.79
N LEU A 225 -4.20 31.89 -5.96
CA LEU A 225 -4.61 32.49 -7.22
C LEU A 225 -6.10 32.88 -7.23
N LYS A 226 -6.99 32.01 -6.76
CA LYS A 226 -8.43 32.31 -6.66
C LYS A 226 -8.70 33.50 -5.74
N ASP A 227 -8.04 33.55 -4.59
CA ASP A 227 -8.18 34.66 -3.64
C ASP A 227 -7.66 35.98 -4.24
N ARG A 228 -6.61 35.93 -5.07
CA ARG A 228 -6.10 37.10 -5.81
C ARG A 228 -7.10 37.58 -6.87
N ILE A 229 -7.72 36.66 -7.63
CA ILE A 229 -8.72 36.98 -8.64
C ILE A 229 -9.93 37.65 -7.98
N LYS A 230 -10.46 37.07 -6.90
CA LYS A 230 -11.59 37.63 -6.16
C LYS A 230 -11.32 39.06 -5.68
N ARG A 231 -10.12 39.33 -5.15
CA ARG A 231 -9.72 40.70 -4.75
C ARG A 231 -9.64 41.68 -5.92
N ILE A 232 -9.35 41.21 -7.13
CA ILE A 232 -9.33 42.05 -8.34
C ILE A 232 -10.76 42.33 -8.80
N GLU A 233 -11.63 41.31 -8.81
CA GLU A 233 -13.05 41.44 -9.15
C GLU A 233 -13.77 42.44 -8.22
N GLU A 234 -13.54 42.33 -6.90
CA GLU A 234 -14.07 43.27 -5.90
C GLU A 234 -13.59 44.70 -6.13
N LYS A 235 -12.33 44.90 -6.55
CA LYS A 235 -11.78 46.24 -6.88
C LYS A 235 -12.33 46.81 -8.18
N LEU A 236 -12.70 45.96 -9.13
CA LEU A 236 -13.23 46.36 -10.42
C LEU A 236 -14.76 46.48 -10.43
N GLY A 237 -15.44 46.10 -9.34
CA GLY A 237 -16.91 46.10 -9.26
C GLY A 237 -17.56 45.07 -10.18
N ILE A 238 -16.83 43.99 -10.52
CA ILE A 238 -17.31 42.89 -11.35
C ILE A 238 -17.88 41.85 -10.38
N GLN A 239 -19.18 41.53 -10.52
CA GLN A 239 -19.83 40.41 -9.82
C GLN A 239 -19.68 39.11 -10.60
#